data_AF-A0A7V9DHR5-F1
#
_entry.id   AF-A0A7V9DHR5-F1
#
_cell.length_a   1.000
_cell.length_b   1.000
_cell.length_c   1.000
_cell.angle_alpha   90.00
_cell.angle_beta   90.00
_cell.angle_gamma   90.00
#
_symmetry.space_group_name_H-M   'P 1'
#
loop_
_entity.id
_entity.type
_entity.pdbx_description
1 polymer ?
#
loop_
_entity_poly.entity_id
_entity_poly.type
_entity_poly.pdbx_seq_one_letter_code
_entity_poly.pdbx_strand_id
1 'polypeptide(L)'
;RLHGAEHRAIAAVEERRLGATWAGDARPTRFSPRCGTNFAALALPVTALFDRLVQASALPVLTGVVVAVFSLGVTMELWKAVQHPSGLLRGLLFPGLALQRLTTREPSLADTQVALTAVASVLRRELA
;
A
#
# COMPACT_ATOMS: atom_id res chain seq x y z
N ARG A 1 -14.73 2.50 3.16
CA ARG A 1 -14.70 3.84 3.80
C ARG A 1 -13.52 3.91 4.77
N LEU A 2 -13.44 3.01 5.75
CA LEU A 2 -12.33 2.92 6.72
C LEU A 2 -10.93 2.78 6.10
N HIS A 3 -10.75 2.04 4.99
CA HIS A 3 -9.44 1.95 4.30
C HIS A 3 -8.90 3.34 3.88
N GLY A 4 -9.75 4.22 3.33
CA GLY A 4 -9.34 5.59 2.99
C GLY A 4 -9.10 6.46 4.23
N ALA A 5 -9.82 6.17 5.33
CA ALA A 5 -9.63 6.85 6.61
C ALA A 5 -8.29 6.48 7.26
N GLU A 6 -7.89 5.21 7.18
CA GLU A 6 -6.59 4.72 7.64
C GLU A 6 -5.45 5.43 6.91
N HIS A 7 -5.50 5.46 5.58
CA HIS A 7 -4.51 6.19 4.78
C HIS A 7 -4.45 7.67 5.16
N ARG A 8 -5.61 8.32 5.32
CA ARG A 8 -5.69 9.72 5.76
C ARG A 8 -5.09 9.92 7.16
N ALA A 9 -5.33 9.01 8.09
CA ALA A 9 -4.81 9.10 9.45
C ALA A 9 -3.29 8.95 9.47
N ILE A 10 -2.73 8.01 8.71
CA ILE A 10 -1.28 7.85 8.56
C ILE A 10 -0.67 9.11 7.91
N ALA A 11 -1.28 9.62 6.83
CA ALA A 11 -0.84 10.85 6.19
C ALA A 11 -0.90 12.06 7.15
N ALA A 12 -1.93 12.14 8.00
CA ALA A 12 -2.03 13.17 9.03
C ALA A 12 -0.87 13.12 10.05
N VAL A 13 -0.37 11.93 10.37
CA VAL A 13 0.84 11.77 11.20
C VAL A 13 2.08 12.24 10.44
N GLU A 14 2.28 11.73 9.23
CA GLU A 14 3.46 12.04 8.40
C GLU A 14 3.57 13.55 8.11
N GLU A 15 2.44 14.22 7.90
CA GLU A 15 2.35 15.66 7.67
C GLU A 15 2.33 16.51 8.96
N ARG A 16 2.34 15.88 10.15
CA ARG A 16 2.19 16.55 11.47
C ARG A 16 0.91 17.39 11.61
N ARG A 17 -0.21 16.85 11.11
CA ARG A 17 -1.53 17.50 11.04
C ARG A 17 -2.64 16.75 11.80
N LEU A 18 -2.29 15.90 12.76
CA LEU A 18 -3.26 15.11 13.54
C LEU A 18 -4.41 15.94 14.12
N GLY A 19 -4.11 17.03 14.84
CA GLY A 19 -5.13 17.89 15.46
C GLY A 19 -6.05 18.58 14.45
N ALA A 20 -5.46 19.18 13.41
CA ALA A 20 -6.22 19.81 12.32
C ALA A 20 -7.08 18.80 11.56
N THR A 21 -6.60 17.56 11.38
CA THR A 21 -7.37 16.49 10.73
C THR A 21 -8.50 15.98 11.61
N TRP A 22 -8.30 15.93 12.93
CA TRP A 22 -9.34 15.56 13.90
C TRP A 22 -10.51 16.55 13.91
N ALA A 23 -10.20 17.85 13.84
CA ALA A 23 -11.20 18.92 13.76
C ALA A 23 -11.89 19.00 12.38
N GLY A 24 -11.30 18.40 11.35
CA GLY A 24 -11.79 18.45 9.97
C GLY A 24 -11.26 19.63 9.16
N ASP A 25 -10.37 20.44 9.74
CA ASP A 25 -9.71 21.61 9.13
C ASP A 25 -8.68 21.20 8.06
N ALA A 26 -8.06 20.03 8.24
CA ALA A 26 -7.15 19.43 7.27
C ALA A 26 -7.71 18.13 6.72
N ARG A 27 -7.51 17.90 5.41
CA ARG A 27 -7.91 16.65 4.75
C ARG A 27 -6.74 16.04 3.97
N PRO A 28 -5.76 15.42 4.66
CA PRO A 28 -4.69 14.68 4.02
C PRO A 28 -5.22 13.62 3.04
N THR A 29 -4.37 13.24 2.09
CA THR A 29 -4.76 12.32 1.02
C THR A 29 -5.22 10.96 1.57
N ARG A 30 -6.22 10.36 0.92
CA ARG A 30 -6.64 8.96 1.17
C ARG A 30 -5.83 7.94 0.36
N PHE A 31 -4.87 8.40 -0.43
CA PHE A 31 -4.01 7.56 -1.25
C PHE A 31 -2.66 7.39 -0.57
N SER A 32 -2.27 6.14 -0.33
CA SER A 32 -1.00 5.82 0.30
C SER A 32 -0.06 5.17 -0.70
N PRO A 33 1.18 5.69 -0.91
CA PRO A 33 2.17 5.03 -1.74
C PRO A 33 2.61 3.68 -1.14
N ARG A 34 2.42 3.50 0.17
CA ARG A 34 2.81 2.31 0.94
C ARG A 34 1.68 1.30 1.16
N CYS A 35 0.51 1.51 0.55
CA CYS A 35 -0.62 0.58 0.65
C CYS A 35 -0.29 -0.76 -0.01
N GLY A 36 -0.71 -1.87 0.60
CA GLY A 36 -0.59 -3.22 0.02
C GLY A 36 -1.29 -3.38 -1.34
N THR A 37 -2.23 -2.50 -1.69
CA THR A 37 -2.81 -2.44 -3.04
C THR A 37 -1.77 -2.13 -4.11
N ASN A 38 -0.78 -1.26 -3.80
CA ASN A 38 0.31 -0.99 -4.72
C ASN A 38 1.27 -2.18 -4.80
N PHE A 39 1.49 -2.91 -3.70
CA PHE A 39 2.27 -4.16 -3.74
C PHE A 39 1.61 -5.20 -4.66
N ALA A 40 0.30 -5.42 -4.53
CA ALA A 40 -0.45 -6.32 -5.39
C ALA A 40 -0.40 -5.88 -6.87
N ALA A 41 -0.46 -4.58 -7.15
CA ALA A 41 -0.35 -4.05 -8.50
C ALA A 41 1.03 -4.31 -9.15
N LEU A 42 2.09 -4.44 -8.36
CA LEU A 42 3.40 -4.89 -8.83
C LEU A 42 3.47 -6.43 -8.92
N ALA A 43 2.90 -7.14 -7.94
CA ALA A 43 2.97 -8.59 -7.84
C ALA A 43 2.31 -9.31 -9.02
N LEU A 44 1.15 -8.82 -9.46
CA LEU A 44 0.36 -9.44 -10.54
C LEU A 44 1.12 -9.55 -11.87
N PRO A 45 1.65 -8.45 -12.45
CA PRO A 45 2.41 -8.55 -13.71
C PRO A 45 3.72 -9.32 -13.54
N VAL A 46 4.38 -9.22 -12.38
CA VAL A 46 5.61 -9.99 -12.08
C VAL A 46 5.29 -11.50 -12.08
N THR A 47 4.23 -11.90 -11.36
CA THR A 47 3.82 -13.30 -11.28
C THR A 47 3.40 -13.83 -12.65
N ALA A 48 2.61 -13.06 -13.41
CA ALA A 48 2.21 -13.45 -14.76
C ALA A 48 3.39 -13.58 -15.73
N LEU A 49 4.46 -12.80 -15.53
CA LEU A 49 5.68 -12.94 -16.31
C LEU A 49 6.42 -14.23 -15.96
N PHE A 50 6.63 -14.52 -14.67
CA PHE A 50 7.30 -15.75 -14.24
C PHE A 50 6.53 -17.00 -14.62
N ASP A 51 5.20 -16.98 -14.50
CA ASP A 51 4.33 -18.09 -14.90
C ASP A 51 4.47 -18.43 -16.39
N ARG A 52 4.70 -17.42 -17.25
CA ARG A 52 4.98 -17.65 -18.69
C ARG A 52 6.40 -18.12 -18.98
N LEU A 53 7.38 -17.72 -18.16
CA LEU A 53 8.79 -18.07 -18.37
C LEU A 53 9.11 -19.48 -17.90
N VAL A 54 8.42 -19.96 -16.86
CA VAL A 54 8.63 -21.30 -16.31
C VAL A 54 7.72 -22.27 -17.04
N GLN A 55 8.30 -23.15 -17.86
CA GLN A 55 7.54 -24.20 -18.55
C GLN A 55 6.91 -25.17 -17.54
N ALA A 56 5.68 -25.61 -17.82
CA ALA A 56 5.00 -26.60 -17.01
C ALA A 56 5.84 -27.89 -16.92
N SER A 57 6.21 -28.27 -15.70
CA SER A 57 6.95 -29.50 -15.42
C SER A 57 5.98 -30.66 -15.12
N ALA A 58 6.52 -31.89 -15.03
CA ALA A 58 5.76 -33.04 -14.54
C ALA A 58 5.28 -32.88 -13.08
N LEU A 59 5.78 -31.88 -12.35
CA LEU A 59 5.43 -31.54 -10.97
C LEU A 59 4.81 -30.13 -10.91
N PRO A 60 3.55 -29.95 -11.34
CA PRO A 60 2.93 -28.63 -11.45
C PRO A 60 2.86 -27.87 -10.11
N VAL A 61 2.71 -28.59 -9.00
CA VAL A 61 2.73 -28.00 -7.65
C VAL A 61 4.09 -27.37 -7.33
N LEU A 62 5.18 -28.07 -7.64
CA LEU A 62 6.53 -27.57 -7.40
C LEU A 62 6.82 -26.35 -8.29
N THR A 63 6.41 -26.42 -9.56
CA THR A 63 6.49 -25.28 -10.49
C THR A 63 5.75 -24.06 -9.93
N GLY A 64 4.53 -24.23 -9.42
CA GLY A 64 3.74 -23.14 -8.83
C GLY A 64 4.40 -22.53 -7.57
N VAL A 65 4.98 -23.35 -6.70
CA VAL A 65 5.71 -22.87 -5.51
C VAL A 65 6.93 -22.05 -5.92
N VAL A 66 7.71 -22.53 -6.89
CA VAL A 66 8.89 -21.80 -7.41
C VAL A 66 8.45 -20.45 -7.98
N VAL A 67 7.45 -20.44 -8.86
CA VAL A 67 6.92 -19.18 -9.44
C VAL A 67 6.47 -18.22 -8.35
N ALA A 68 5.73 -18.69 -7.34
CA ALA A 68 5.24 -17.84 -6.25
C ALA A 68 6.38 -17.23 -5.41
N VAL A 69 7.36 -18.05 -5.01
CA VAL A 69 8.49 -17.59 -4.18
C VAL A 69 9.34 -16.58 -4.94
N PHE A 70 9.71 -16.86 -6.19
CA PHE A 70 10.51 -15.95 -7.00
C PHE A 70 9.76 -14.65 -7.30
N SER A 71 8.47 -14.74 -7.65
CA SER A 71 7.65 -13.57 -7.93
C SER A 71 7.51 -12.67 -6.70
N LEU A 72 7.30 -13.25 -5.52
CA LEU A 72 7.23 -12.50 -4.26
C LEU A 72 8.57 -11.80 -3.97
N GLY A 73 9.70 -12.50 -4.11
CA GLY A 73 11.03 -11.94 -3.91
C GLY A 73 11.30 -10.74 -4.82
N VAL A 74 11.06 -10.89 -6.12
CA VAL A 74 11.26 -9.80 -7.10
C VAL A 74 10.30 -8.63 -6.82
N THR A 75 9.05 -8.93 -6.48
CA THR A 75 8.08 -7.88 -6.13
C THR A 75 8.53 -7.09 -4.90
N MET A 76 9.08 -7.75 -3.88
CA MET A 76 9.62 -7.07 -2.69
C MET A 76 10.78 -6.14 -3.00
N GLU A 77 11.70 -6.54 -3.89
CA GLU A 77 12.79 -5.66 -4.33
C GLU A 77 12.26 -4.46 -5.11
N LEU A 78 11.31 -4.68 -6.02
CA LEU A 78 10.68 -3.60 -6.78
C LEU A 78 9.92 -2.64 -5.87
N TRP A 79 9.18 -3.17 -4.90
CA TRP A 79 8.46 -2.40 -3.89
C TRP A 79 9.37 -1.48 -3.08
N LYS A 80 10.53 -1.98 -2.66
CA LYS A 80 11.56 -1.18 -1.97
C LYS A 80 12.16 -0.13 -2.90
N ALA A 81 12.50 -0.51 -4.13
CA ALA A 81 13.11 0.38 -5.11
C ALA A 81 12.19 1.56 -5.47
N VAL A 82 10.89 1.32 -5.58
CA VAL A 82 9.89 2.35 -5.90
C VAL A 82 9.68 3.36 -4.75
N GLN A 83 9.98 2.95 -3.51
CA GLN A 83 9.93 3.82 -2.34
C GLN A 83 11.23 4.59 -2.11
N HIS A 84 12.26 4.38 -2.94
CA HIS A 84 13.53 5.06 -2.83
C HIS A 84 13.38 6.58 -3.06
N PRO A 85 14.08 7.44 -2.30
CA PRO A 85 13.93 8.90 -2.36
C PRO A 85 14.28 9.51 -3.72
N SER A 86 15.11 8.86 -4.54
CA SER A 86 15.46 9.33 -5.89
C SER A 86 14.27 9.39 -6.86
N GLY A 87 13.16 8.73 -6.54
CA GLY A 87 11.87 8.91 -7.23
C GLY A 87 11.79 8.37 -8.66
N LEU A 88 12.89 7.83 -9.22
CA LEU A 88 12.98 7.38 -10.61
C LEU A 88 11.91 6.33 -10.97
N LEU A 89 11.56 5.47 -10.01
CA LEU A 89 10.63 4.36 -10.20
C LEU A 89 9.21 4.66 -9.69
N ARG A 90 8.92 5.89 -9.24
CA ARG A 90 7.60 6.26 -8.71
C ARG A 90 6.45 6.07 -9.70
N GLY A 91 6.73 6.12 -11.00
CA GLY A 91 5.74 5.85 -12.06
C GLY A 91 5.09 4.46 -11.93
N LEU A 92 5.82 3.47 -11.40
CA LEU A 92 5.30 2.11 -11.17
C LEU A 92 4.21 2.05 -10.09
N LEU A 93 4.05 3.08 -9.25
CA LEU A 93 2.95 3.16 -8.29
C LEU A 93 1.62 3.56 -8.93
N PHE A 94 1.66 4.16 -10.13
CA PHE A 94 0.46 4.67 -10.80
C PHE A 94 -0.69 3.65 -10.89
N PRO A 95 -0.48 2.39 -11.35
CA PRO A 95 -1.55 1.40 -11.38
C PRO A 95 -2.13 1.14 -10.00
N GLY A 96 -1.29 1.01 -8.97
CA GLY A 96 -1.74 0.81 -7.60
C GLY A 96 -2.56 1.99 -7.06
N LEU A 97 -2.12 3.23 -7.32
CA LEU A 97 -2.86 4.44 -6.95
C LEU A 97 -4.18 4.55 -7.71
N ALA A 98 -4.23 4.11 -8.97
CA ALA A 98 -5.46 4.02 -9.74
C ALA A 98 -6.42 2.98 -9.13
N LEU A 99 -5.94 1.81 -8.72
CA LEU A 99 -6.75 0.84 -7.97
C LEU A 99 -7.26 1.43 -6.66
N GLN A 100 -6.45 2.20 -5.94
CA GLN A 100 -6.91 2.85 -4.71
C GLN A 100 -8.06 3.83 -4.95
N ARG A 101 -8.19 4.44 -6.14
CA ARG A 101 -9.37 5.26 -6.46
C ARG A 101 -10.66 4.44 -6.45
N LEU A 102 -10.58 3.16 -6.80
CA LEU A 102 -11.69 2.21 -6.79
C LEU A 102 -11.90 1.57 -5.41
N THR A 103 -10.83 1.21 -4.70
CA THR A 103 -10.91 0.45 -3.44
C THR A 103 -11.02 1.33 -2.20
N THR A 104 -10.66 2.61 -2.30
CA THR A 104 -10.91 3.59 -1.24
C THR A 104 -12.14 4.43 -1.61
N ARG A 105 -12.84 4.94 -0.60
CA ARG A 105 -13.85 5.98 -0.76
C ARG A 105 -13.44 7.18 0.08
N GLU A 106 -13.92 8.36 -0.28
CA GLU A 106 -13.75 9.54 0.57
C GLU A 106 -14.34 9.26 1.96
N PRO A 107 -13.53 9.28 3.03
CA PRO A 107 -14.02 8.95 4.37
C PRO A 107 -14.76 10.15 4.97
N SER A 108 -15.76 9.87 5.80
CA SER A 108 -16.40 10.91 6.61
C SER A 108 -15.45 11.40 7.72
N LEU A 109 -15.80 12.51 8.37
CA LEU A 109 -15.04 12.98 9.54
C LEU A 109 -15.05 11.92 10.65
N ALA A 110 -16.20 11.27 10.90
CA ALA A 110 -16.32 10.20 11.90
C ALA A 110 -15.42 9.00 11.57
N ASP A 111 -15.39 8.54 10.31
CA ASP A 111 -14.48 7.47 9.87
C ASP A 111 -13.01 7.87 10.11
N THR A 112 -12.68 9.13 9.81
CA THR A 112 -11.33 9.68 9.98
C THR A 112 -10.94 9.73 11.45
N GLN A 113 -11.83 10.15 12.34
CA GLN A 113 -11.60 10.18 13.78
C GLN A 113 -11.35 8.79 14.35
N VAL A 114 -12.10 7.76 13.92
CA VAL A 114 -11.85 6.36 14.29
C VAL A 114 -10.44 5.92 13.88
N ALA A 115 -10.03 6.22 12.65
CA ALA A 115 -8.69 5.88 12.17
C ALA A 115 -7.59 6.67 12.91
N LEU A 116 -7.81 7.95 13.20
CA LEU A 116 -6.89 8.78 14.00
C LEU A 116 -6.73 8.23 15.42
N THR A 117 -7.81 7.74 16.05
CA THR A 117 -7.73 7.08 17.36
C THR A 117 -6.86 5.83 17.30
N ALA A 118 -7.04 4.98 16.28
CA ALA A 118 -6.22 3.79 16.10
C ALA A 118 -4.73 4.14 15.93
N VAL A 119 -4.42 5.09 15.04
CA VAL A 119 -3.03 5.53 14.80
C VAL A 119 -2.43 6.20 16.04
N ALA A 120 -3.19 7.03 16.76
CA ALA A 120 -2.74 7.64 18.01
C ALA A 120 -2.45 6.59 19.08
N SER A 121 -3.20 5.49 19.13
CA SER A 121 -2.92 4.40 20.08
C SER A 121 -1.57 3.72 19.82
N VAL A 122 -1.19 3.55 18.54
CA VAL A 122 0.12 3.00 18.15
C VAL A 122 1.22 4.00 18.51
N LEU A 123 1.06 5.27 18.16
CA LEU A 123 2.04 6.31 18.50
C LEU A 123 2.29 6.43 20.00
N ARG A 124 1.24 6.35 20.82
CA ARG A 124 1.40 6.36 22.29
C ARG A 124 2.21 5.16 22.80
N ARG A 125 2.08 3.99 22.17
CA ARG A 125 2.85 2.79 22.55
C ARG A 125 4.31 2.88 22.13
N GLU A 126 4.58 3.40 20.94
CA GLU A 126 5.94 3.52 20.40
C GLU A 126 6.75 4.67 21.03
N LEU A 127 6.06 5.68 21.59
CA LEU A 127 6.69 6.85 22.22
C LEU A 127 6.71 6.77 23.76
N ALA A 128 6.14 5.72 24.35
CA ALA A 128 6.19 5.46 25.79
C ALA A 128 7.47 4.69 26.15
#